data_AF-A0A7V1FWZ8-F1
#
_entry.id   AF-A0A7V1FWZ8-F1
#
_cell.length_a   1.000
_cell.length_b   1.000
_cell.length_c   1.000
_cell.angle_alpha   90.00
_cell.angle_beta   90.00
_cell.angle_gamma   90.00
#
_symmetry.space_group_name_H-M   'P 1'
#
loop_
_entity.id
_entity.type
_entity.pdbx_description
1 polymer ?
#
loop_
_entity_poly.entity_id
_entity_poly.type
_entity_poly.pdbx_seq_one_letter_code
_entity_poly.pdbx_strand_id
1 'polypeptide(L)'
;MNRSERIRWGVWLLSGLLIGGLLLWGGRRTAITRPPSLEAQLDAAFWKAEAGEPLQPQEKTALTTRLTELTDSVPRLYAQGVVFQLLYGEGLSAPPMVYVQRLRQLAEDPWVRAYLGRLAWYTGQLDKARAYLQEALTQDSSCVPAYLFLARVVPDSACYWLDQAARHPLSAGQKAYLHQLKSRQRCL
;
A
#
# COMPACT_ATOMS: atom_id res chain seq x y z
N MET A 1 -61.06 60.91 33.69
CA MET A 1 -60.10 62.02 33.46
C MET A 1 -58.91 61.77 34.36
N ASN A 2 -57.63 61.80 33.98
CA ASN A 2 -56.83 62.22 32.81
C ASN A 2 -55.62 61.27 32.71
N ARG A 3 -55.21 60.72 31.57
CA ARG A 3 -54.32 61.27 30.52
C ARG A 3 -53.09 62.04 31.03
N SER A 4 -51.94 61.60 30.53
CA SER A 4 -50.61 62.23 30.55
C SER A 4 -49.98 62.40 31.94
N GLU A 5 -48.90 61.67 32.21
CA GLU A 5 -47.58 62.14 31.84
C GLU A 5 -46.47 61.08 32.02
N ARG A 6 -45.72 60.91 30.93
CA ARG A 6 -44.25 60.90 30.86
C ARG A 6 -43.56 59.70 31.56
N ILE A 7 -43.22 58.67 30.79
CA ILE A 7 -42.00 58.63 29.95
C ILE A 7 -40.76 58.98 30.77
N ARG A 8 -40.00 57.94 31.08
CA ARG A 8 -38.53 57.81 31.23
C ARG A 8 -38.31 56.58 32.12
N TRP A 9 -37.22 55.85 31.94
CA TRP A 9 -36.83 54.60 32.65
C TRP A 9 -37.09 53.26 31.96
N GLY A 10 -37.71 53.22 30.77
CA GLY A 10 -38.00 51.96 30.06
C GLY A 10 -36.96 51.42 29.06
N VAL A 11 -35.70 51.90 29.01
CA VAL A 11 -34.79 51.55 27.88
C VAL A 11 -33.31 51.37 28.28
N TRP A 12 -32.98 50.66 29.36
CA TRP A 12 -31.55 50.36 29.65
C TRP A 12 -31.27 48.97 30.25
N LEU A 13 -31.98 47.91 29.84
CA LEU A 13 -31.67 46.57 30.38
C LEU A 13 -31.65 45.39 29.39
N LEU A 14 -31.65 45.60 28.07
CA LEU A 14 -31.61 44.48 27.11
C LEU A 14 -30.75 44.77 25.88
N SER A 15 -29.45 45.01 26.08
CA SER A 15 -28.50 45.17 24.97
C SER A 15 -27.10 44.63 25.33
N GLY A 16 -27.03 43.42 25.88
CA GLY A 16 -25.73 42.85 26.31
C GLY A 16 -25.55 41.35 26.16
N LEU A 17 -26.51 40.60 25.59
CA LEU A 17 -26.46 39.13 25.65
C LEU A 17 -26.98 38.47 24.36
N LEU A 18 -26.43 38.83 23.19
CA LEU A 18 -26.74 38.13 21.93
C LEU A 18 -25.61 38.23 20.87
N ILE A 19 -24.33 38.20 21.27
CA ILE A 19 -23.18 38.13 20.33
C ILE A 19 -22.20 36.99 20.69
N GLY A 20 -22.54 36.11 21.64
CA GLY A 20 -21.65 35.03 22.11
C GLY A 20 -21.93 33.62 21.59
N GLY A 21 -22.90 33.44 20.66
CA GLY A 21 -23.46 32.11 20.35
C GLY A 21 -23.24 31.57 18.93
N LEU A 22 -22.41 32.21 18.11
CA LEU A 22 -22.30 31.93 16.66
C LEU A 22 -20.87 31.61 16.18
N LEU A 23 -20.00 31.14 17.08
CA LEU A 23 -18.62 30.73 16.78
C LEU A 23 -18.29 29.29 17.24
N LEU A 24 -19.29 28.43 17.36
CA LEU A 24 -19.11 26.99 17.65
C LEU A 24 -19.67 26.09 16.55
N TRP A 25 -19.68 26.59 15.31
CA TRP A 25 -19.74 25.73 14.13
C TRP A 25 -18.36 25.71 13.47
N GLY A 26 -17.41 25.17 14.24
CA GLY A 26 -16.07 24.84 13.78
C GLY A 26 -16.19 23.95 12.55
N GLY A 27 -15.84 24.52 11.40
CA GLY A 27 -15.87 23.82 10.14
C GLY A 27 -15.16 22.48 10.26
N ARG A 28 -15.92 21.41 10.02
CA ARG A 28 -15.34 20.18 9.49
C ARG A 28 -14.69 20.57 8.16
N ARG A 29 -13.42 20.95 8.22
CA ARG A 29 -12.53 20.95 7.06
C ARG A 29 -12.56 19.51 6.58
N THR A 30 -13.39 19.25 5.58
CA THR A 30 -13.24 18.07 4.75
C THR A 30 -11.84 18.18 4.18
N ALA A 31 -10.89 17.47 4.79
CA ALA A 31 -9.58 17.29 4.20
C ALA A 31 -9.87 16.71 2.82
N ILE A 32 -9.61 17.49 1.77
CA ILE A 32 -9.63 17.00 0.39
C ILE A 32 -8.46 16.03 0.32
N THR A 33 -8.69 14.78 0.71
CA THR A 33 -7.70 13.72 0.58
C THR A 33 -7.58 13.46 -0.90
N ARG A 34 -6.47 13.87 -1.50
CA ARG A 34 -6.11 13.51 -2.87
C ARG A 34 -6.25 11.99 -2.99
N PRO A 35 -6.91 11.46 -4.05
CA PRO A 35 -7.00 10.03 -4.23
C PRO A 35 -5.57 9.43 -4.25
N PRO A 36 -5.37 8.25 -3.63
CA PRO A 36 -4.06 7.62 -3.57
C PRO A 36 -3.49 7.44 -4.98
N SER A 37 -2.17 7.58 -5.15
CA SER A 37 -1.52 7.33 -6.44
C SER A 37 -1.71 5.87 -6.87
N LEU A 38 -1.59 5.60 -8.18
CA LEU A 38 -1.65 4.23 -8.70
C LEU A 38 -0.61 3.33 -8.01
N GLU A 39 0.59 3.84 -7.80
CA GLU A 39 1.65 3.17 -7.03
C GLU A 39 1.19 2.79 -5.62
N ALA A 40 0.61 3.73 -4.87
CA ALA A 40 0.16 3.45 -3.51
C ALA A 40 -1.00 2.45 -3.48
N GLN A 41 -1.90 2.50 -4.47
CA GLN A 41 -3.01 1.54 -4.61
C GLN A 41 -2.50 0.13 -4.94
N LEU A 42 -1.59 0.01 -5.91
CA LEU A 42 -0.98 -1.27 -6.29
C LEU A 42 -0.19 -1.86 -5.13
N ASP A 43 0.61 -1.05 -4.45
CA ASP A 43 1.42 -1.52 -3.34
C ASP A 43 0.55 -2.02 -2.18
N ALA A 44 -0.48 -1.25 -1.79
CA ALA A 44 -1.41 -1.66 -0.74
C ALA A 44 -2.16 -2.96 -1.10
N ALA A 45 -2.72 -3.05 -2.31
CA ALA A 45 -3.44 -4.23 -2.75
C ALA A 45 -2.53 -5.46 -2.86
N PHE A 46 -1.29 -5.30 -3.34
CA PHE A 46 -0.33 -6.38 -3.44
C PHE A 46 0.01 -6.96 -2.06
N TRP A 47 0.40 -6.12 -1.10
CA TRP A 47 0.80 -6.61 0.22
C TRP A 47 -0.39 -7.16 1.01
N LYS A 48 -1.58 -6.63 0.80
CA LYS A 48 -2.84 -7.19 1.32
C LYS A 48 -3.12 -8.59 0.74
N ALA A 49 -2.92 -8.79 -0.56
CA ALA A 49 -3.05 -10.11 -1.18
C ALA A 49 -2.00 -11.10 -0.66
N GLU A 50 -0.75 -10.66 -0.52
CA GLU A 50 0.34 -11.46 0.06
C GLU A 50 0.05 -11.86 1.51
N ALA A 51 -0.64 -11.00 2.26
CA ALA A 51 -1.12 -11.28 3.62
C ALA A 51 -2.22 -12.35 3.68
N GLY A 52 -2.85 -12.67 2.55
CA GLY A 52 -4.02 -13.54 2.45
C GLY A 52 -5.33 -12.83 2.82
N GLU A 53 -5.35 -11.50 2.80
CA GLU A 53 -6.56 -10.72 3.07
C GLU A 53 -7.44 -10.63 1.80
N PRO A 54 -8.77 -10.59 1.95
CA PRO A 54 -9.68 -10.53 0.82
C PRO A 54 -9.54 -9.21 0.05
N LEU A 55 -9.40 -9.34 -1.28
CA LEU A 55 -9.34 -8.21 -2.21
C LEU A 55 -10.73 -7.78 -2.64
N GLN A 56 -10.96 -6.47 -2.65
CA GLN A 56 -12.17 -5.88 -3.19
C GLN A 56 -12.16 -5.97 -4.73
N PRO A 57 -13.31 -6.16 -5.40
CA PRO A 57 -13.38 -6.22 -6.86
C PRO A 57 -12.77 -4.99 -7.56
N GLN A 58 -12.91 -3.81 -6.94
CA GLN A 58 -12.34 -2.55 -7.44
C GLN A 58 -10.80 -2.57 -7.42
N GLU A 59 -10.19 -3.18 -6.40
CA GLU A 59 -8.73 -3.34 -6.29
C GLU A 59 -8.22 -4.25 -7.42
N LYS A 60 -8.95 -5.33 -7.75
CA LYS A 60 -8.58 -6.24 -8.85
C LYS A 60 -8.69 -5.56 -10.23
N THR A 61 -9.79 -4.87 -10.49
CA THR A 61 -10.06 -4.26 -11.81
C THR A 61 -9.13 -3.08 -12.11
N ALA A 62 -8.88 -2.20 -11.14
CA ALA A 62 -8.02 -1.03 -11.34
C ALA A 62 -6.57 -1.41 -11.71
N LEU A 63 -6.10 -2.56 -11.23
CA LEU A 63 -4.73 -3.04 -11.46
C LEU A 63 -4.57 -3.79 -12.79
N THR A 64 -5.61 -4.54 -13.19
CA THR A 64 -5.59 -5.30 -14.44
C THR A 64 -5.55 -4.38 -15.66
N THR A 65 -6.36 -3.30 -15.68
CA THR A 65 -6.50 -2.41 -16.83
C THR A 65 -5.25 -1.59 -17.13
N ARG A 66 -4.38 -1.38 -16.13
CA ARG A 66 -3.26 -0.42 -16.24
C ARG A 66 -1.88 -1.07 -16.35
N LEU A 67 -1.83 -2.40 -16.32
CA LEU A 67 -0.58 -3.17 -16.44
C LEU A 67 0.18 -2.89 -17.73
N THR A 68 -0.53 -2.66 -18.83
CA THR A 68 0.05 -2.28 -20.13
C THR A 68 0.62 -0.86 -20.10
N GLU A 69 -0.02 0.08 -19.41
CA GLU A 69 0.44 1.47 -19.23
C GLU A 69 1.72 1.57 -18.38
N LEU A 70 1.95 0.60 -17.49
CA LEU A 70 3.09 0.59 -16.55
C LEU A 70 4.41 0.08 -17.17
N THR A 71 4.37 -0.52 -18.35
CA THR A 71 5.48 -1.29 -18.93
C THR A 71 6.78 -0.51 -19.13
N ASP A 72 6.71 0.76 -19.55
CA ASP A 72 7.90 1.54 -19.93
C ASP A 72 8.26 2.64 -18.92
N SER A 73 7.36 2.99 -18.00
CA SER A 73 7.56 4.12 -17.10
C SER A 73 8.19 3.73 -15.76
N VAL A 74 7.85 2.55 -15.21
CA VAL A 74 8.36 2.10 -13.90
C VAL A 74 8.45 0.56 -13.84
N PRO A 75 9.60 -0.04 -14.15
CA PRO A 75 9.79 -1.51 -14.18
C PRO A 75 9.35 -2.22 -12.90
N ARG A 76 9.64 -1.63 -11.73
CA ARG A 76 9.18 -2.12 -10.42
C ARG A 76 7.66 -2.27 -10.33
N LEU A 77 6.90 -1.24 -10.73
CA LEU A 77 5.44 -1.28 -10.64
C LEU A 77 4.85 -2.27 -11.65
N TYR A 78 5.43 -2.34 -12.84
CA TYR A 78 5.09 -3.38 -13.80
C TYR A 78 5.28 -4.77 -13.21
N ALA A 79 6.44 -5.05 -12.59
CA ALA A 79 6.72 -6.35 -11.98
C ALA A 79 5.75 -6.70 -10.84
N GLN A 80 5.50 -5.76 -9.94
CA GLN A 80 4.52 -5.96 -8.86
C GLN A 80 3.12 -6.26 -9.40
N GLY A 81 2.68 -5.51 -10.42
CA GLY A 81 1.39 -5.74 -11.07
C GLY A 81 1.30 -7.09 -11.77
N VAL A 82 2.36 -7.50 -12.47
CA VAL A 82 2.41 -8.81 -13.15
C VAL A 82 2.30 -9.93 -12.12
N VAL A 83 3.09 -9.87 -11.04
CA VAL A 83 3.01 -10.87 -9.97
C VAL A 83 1.64 -10.87 -9.33
N PHE A 84 1.07 -9.69 -9.05
CA PHE A 84 -0.29 -9.59 -8.54
C PHE A 84 -1.28 -10.33 -9.43
N GLN A 85 -1.25 -10.07 -10.73
CA GLN A 85 -2.20 -10.65 -11.67
C GLN A 85 -2.00 -12.16 -11.83
N LEU A 86 -0.75 -12.61 -11.90
CA LEU A 86 -0.42 -14.04 -12.05
C LEU A 86 -0.83 -14.87 -10.84
N LEU A 87 -0.76 -14.29 -9.64
CA LEU A 87 -0.99 -15.03 -8.39
C LEU A 87 -2.40 -14.86 -7.83
N TYR A 88 -3.02 -13.70 -8.06
CA TYR A 88 -4.26 -13.29 -7.39
C TYR A 88 -5.35 -12.78 -8.33
N GLY A 89 -5.02 -12.57 -9.62
CA GLY A 89 -5.94 -12.09 -10.63
C GLY A 89 -6.88 -13.18 -11.16
N GLU A 90 -7.92 -12.75 -11.88
CA GLU A 90 -8.95 -13.64 -12.46
C GLU A 90 -8.73 -13.91 -13.95
N GLY A 91 -7.59 -13.50 -14.50
CA GLY A 91 -7.25 -13.74 -15.91
C GLY A 91 -6.22 -12.75 -16.43
N LEU A 92 -5.44 -13.14 -17.43
CA LEU A 92 -4.47 -12.26 -18.08
C LEU A 92 -4.97 -11.89 -19.47
N SER A 93 -4.60 -10.68 -19.94
CA SER A 93 -4.89 -10.28 -21.32
C SER A 93 -4.01 -11.00 -22.34
N ALA A 94 -2.88 -11.58 -21.91
CA ALA A 94 -1.96 -12.38 -22.72
C ALA A 94 -1.55 -13.67 -21.98
N PRO A 95 -0.91 -14.65 -22.64
CA PRO A 95 -0.39 -15.83 -21.96
C PRO A 95 0.60 -15.46 -20.84
N PRO A 96 0.58 -16.15 -19.68
CA PRO A 96 1.48 -15.88 -18.55
C PRO A 96 2.95 -15.74 -18.94
N MET A 97 3.38 -16.54 -19.91
CA MET A 97 4.77 -16.58 -20.33
C MET A 97 5.27 -15.29 -20.97
N VAL A 98 4.39 -14.52 -21.62
CA VAL A 98 4.76 -13.23 -22.22
C VAL A 98 5.21 -12.26 -21.14
N TYR A 99 4.46 -12.17 -20.04
CA TYR A 99 4.83 -11.30 -18.91
C TYR A 99 6.11 -11.77 -18.23
N VAL A 100 6.25 -13.08 -17.98
CA VAL A 100 7.45 -13.63 -17.33
C VAL A 100 8.69 -13.39 -18.19
N GLN A 101 8.60 -13.52 -19.52
CA GLN A 101 9.70 -13.18 -20.42
C GLN A 101 10.06 -11.69 -20.33
N ARG A 102 9.06 -10.81 -20.28
CA ARG A 102 9.29 -9.38 -20.11
C ARG A 102 9.97 -9.06 -18.78
N LEU A 103 9.55 -9.69 -17.68
CA LEU A 103 10.21 -9.54 -16.37
C LEU A 103 11.68 -9.95 -16.42
N ARG A 104 12.01 -11.02 -17.16
CA ARG A 104 13.42 -11.45 -17.33
C ARG A 104 14.25 -10.41 -18.08
N GLN A 105 13.69 -9.72 -19.07
CA GLN A 105 14.38 -8.64 -19.78
C GLN A 105 14.65 -7.43 -18.87
N LEU A 106 13.78 -7.21 -17.87
CA LEU A 106 13.88 -6.12 -16.91
C LEU A 106 14.60 -6.53 -15.61
N ALA A 107 15.17 -7.73 -15.55
CA ALA A 107 15.73 -8.31 -14.33
C ALA A 107 17.02 -7.63 -13.84
N GLU A 108 17.56 -6.66 -14.59
CA GLU A 108 18.62 -5.77 -14.11
C GLU A 108 18.16 -4.93 -12.91
N ASP A 109 16.87 -4.59 -12.86
CA ASP A 109 16.25 -3.93 -11.71
C ASP A 109 16.11 -4.94 -10.54
N PRO A 110 16.67 -4.65 -9.36
CA PRO A 110 16.63 -5.53 -8.20
C PRO A 110 15.22 -5.87 -7.73
N TRP A 111 14.28 -4.93 -7.82
CA TRP A 111 12.89 -5.17 -7.44
C TRP A 111 12.22 -6.13 -8.40
N VAL A 112 12.44 -5.97 -9.70
CA VAL A 112 11.95 -6.91 -10.72
C VAL A 112 12.51 -8.31 -10.45
N ARG A 113 13.80 -8.41 -10.12
CA ARG A 113 14.43 -9.68 -9.75
C ARG A 113 13.80 -10.30 -8.50
N ALA A 114 13.50 -9.51 -7.47
CA ALA A 114 12.81 -10.00 -6.29
C ALA A 114 11.42 -10.57 -6.61
N TYR A 115 10.68 -9.92 -7.52
CA TYR A 115 9.39 -10.40 -8.01
C TYR A 115 9.50 -11.68 -8.87
N LEU A 116 10.57 -11.85 -9.66
CA LEU A 116 10.88 -13.13 -10.30
C LEU A 116 11.14 -14.23 -9.25
N GLY A 117 11.83 -13.90 -8.16
CA GLY A 117 11.99 -14.79 -7.02
C GLY A 117 10.66 -15.21 -6.40
N ARG A 118 9.71 -14.28 -6.25
CA ARG A 118 8.36 -14.57 -5.76
C ARG A 118 7.57 -15.52 -6.67
N LEU A 119 7.69 -15.38 -7.99
CA LEU A 119 7.07 -16.30 -8.96
C LEU A 119 7.75 -17.67 -8.99
N ALA A 120 9.08 -17.71 -8.88
CA ALA A 120 9.82 -18.96 -8.76
C ALA A 120 9.37 -19.73 -7.51
N TRP A 121 9.16 -19.03 -6.39
CA TRP A 121 8.65 -19.64 -5.16
C TRP A 121 7.24 -20.20 -5.34
N TYR A 122 6.33 -19.45 -5.96
CA TYR A 122 4.97 -19.93 -6.25
C TYR A 122 4.94 -21.20 -7.09
N THR A 123 5.88 -21.34 -8.03
CA THR A 123 6.00 -22.51 -8.91
C THR A 123 6.81 -23.65 -8.29
N GLY A 124 7.14 -23.59 -6.99
CA GLY A 124 7.87 -24.64 -6.28
C GLY A 124 9.37 -24.68 -6.57
N GLN A 125 9.91 -23.74 -7.34
CA GLN A 125 11.34 -23.67 -7.68
C GLN A 125 12.11 -22.95 -6.55
N LEU A 126 12.20 -23.58 -5.38
CA LEU A 126 12.74 -22.97 -4.15
C LEU A 126 14.18 -22.47 -4.30
N ASP A 127 15.05 -23.25 -4.94
CA ASP A 127 16.46 -22.87 -5.13
C ASP A 127 16.58 -21.63 -6.02
N LYS A 128 15.82 -21.57 -7.12
CA LYS A 128 15.79 -20.39 -7.99
C LYS A 128 15.18 -19.19 -7.30
N ALA A 129 14.14 -19.40 -6.50
CA ALA A 129 13.54 -18.32 -5.72
C ALA A 129 14.58 -17.70 -4.79
N ARG A 130 15.30 -18.53 -4.03
CA ARG A 130 16.38 -18.08 -3.15
C ARG A 130 17.47 -17.34 -3.92
N ALA A 131 17.94 -17.90 -5.04
CA ALA A 131 18.98 -17.30 -5.86
C ALA A 131 18.57 -15.90 -6.35
N TYR A 132 17.39 -15.76 -6.97
CA TYR A 132 16.91 -14.45 -7.44
C TYR A 132 16.81 -13.42 -6.31
N LEU A 133 16.31 -13.82 -5.14
CA LEU A 133 16.16 -12.92 -4.01
C LEU A 133 17.51 -12.49 -3.42
N GLN A 134 18.47 -13.40 -3.33
CA GLN A 134 19.82 -13.08 -2.87
C GLN A 134 20.57 -12.19 -3.86
N GLU A 135 20.41 -12.44 -5.16
CA GLU A 135 20.96 -11.58 -6.19
C GLU A 135 20.36 -10.17 -6.16
N ALA A 136 19.04 -10.05 -5.96
CA ALA A 136 18.38 -8.74 -5.78
C ALA A 136 19.01 -7.96 -4.62
N LEU A 137 19.27 -8.62 -3.49
CA LEU A 137 19.95 -7.99 -2.34
C LEU A 137 21.43 -7.70 -2.59
N THR A 138 22.09 -8.47 -3.44
CA THR A 138 23.48 -8.21 -3.85
C THR A 138 23.58 -6.95 -4.71
N GLN A 139 22.60 -6.73 -5.58
CA GLN A 139 22.52 -5.52 -6.41
C GLN A 139 22.05 -4.31 -5.62
N ASP A 140 21.03 -4.48 -4.77
CA ASP A 140 20.49 -3.44 -3.92
C ASP A 140 20.09 -4.01 -2.55
N SER A 141 20.95 -3.78 -1.57
CA SER A 141 20.72 -4.18 -0.18
C SER A 141 19.48 -3.53 0.46
N SER A 142 18.88 -2.52 -0.18
CA SER A 142 17.64 -1.86 0.26
C SER A 142 16.36 -2.43 -0.38
N CYS A 143 16.47 -3.50 -1.20
CA CYS A 143 15.32 -4.16 -1.83
C CYS A 143 14.45 -4.89 -0.79
N VAL A 144 13.53 -4.17 -0.16
CA VAL A 144 12.61 -4.67 0.88
C VAL A 144 11.85 -5.95 0.46
N PRO A 145 11.25 -6.05 -0.74
CA PRO A 145 10.54 -7.27 -1.12
C PRO A 145 11.42 -8.50 -1.07
N ALA A 146 12.71 -8.38 -1.37
CA ALA A 146 13.62 -9.51 -1.35
C ALA A 146 13.73 -10.11 0.06
N TYR A 147 13.88 -9.26 1.09
CA TYR A 147 13.88 -9.71 2.48
C TYR A 147 12.54 -10.35 2.88
N LEU A 148 11.41 -9.71 2.54
CA LEU A 148 10.08 -10.21 2.88
C LEU A 148 9.77 -11.57 2.23
N PHE A 149 10.21 -11.78 0.99
CA PHE A 149 10.04 -13.06 0.30
C PHE A 149 11.05 -14.11 0.80
N LEU A 150 12.29 -13.74 1.13
CA LEU A 150 13.26 -14.66 1.75
C LEU A 150 12.76 -15.22 3.08
N ALA A 151 12.06 -14.40 3.88
CA ALA A 151 11.45 -14.87 5.11
C ALA A 151 10.41 -15.98 4.90
N ARG A 152 9.83 -16.11 3.70
CA ARG A 152 8.90 -17.19 3.35
C ARG A 152 9.59 -18.36 2.66
N VAL A 153 10.60 -18.09 1.83
CA VAL A 153 11.37 -19.12 1.12
C VAL A 153 12.30 -19.89 2.06
N VAL A 154 12.81 -19.25 3.12
CA VAL A 154 13.76 -19.82 4.08
C VAL A 154 13.22 -19.66 5.51
N PRO A 155 12.26 -20.51 5.93
CA PRO A 155 11.56 -20.35 7.20
C PRO A 155 12.49 -20.39 8.42
N ASP A 156 13.55 -21.22 8.38
CA ASP A 156 14.53 -21.33 9.48
C ASP A 156 15.27 -20.02 9.77
N SER A 157 15.36 -19.13 8.78
CA SER A 157 16.00 -17.82 8.90
C SER A 157 14.99 -16.67 8.80
N ALA A 158 13.69 -16.95 8.93
CA ALA A 158 12.63 -15.96 8.69
C ALA A 158 12.79 -14.72 9.57
N CYS A 159 13.03 -14.90 10.87
CA CYS A 159 13.16 -13.76 11.79
C CYS A 159 14.34 -12.85 11.44
N TYR A 160 15.47 -13.43 11.06
CA TYR A 160 16.62 -12.67 10.58
C TYR A 160 16.24 -11.80 9.37
N TRP A 161 15.59 -12.38 8.35
CA TRP A 161 15.20 -11.63 7.16
C TRP A 161 14.15 -10.55 7.45
N LEU A 162 13.20 -10.81 8.34
CA LEU A 162 12.19 -9.83 8.75
C LEU A 162 12.82 -8.67 9.53
N ASP A 163 13.86 -8.93 10.33
CA ASP A 163 14.61 -7.87 11.02
C ASP A 163 15.44 -7.04 10.06
N GLN A 164 16.01 -7.64 9.02
CA GLN A 164 16.67 -6.88 7.95
C GLN A 164 15.66 -5.99 7.22
N ALA A 165 14.51 -6.53 6.83
CA ALA A 165 13.45 -5.74 6.19
C ALA A 165 13.05 -4.50 7.01
N ALA A 166 12.94 -4.65 8.34
CA ALA A 166 12.53 -3.57 9.25
C ALA A 166 13.54 -2.41 9.34
N ARG A 167 14.79 -2.59 8.90
CA ARG A 167 15.83 -1.56 8.90
C ARG A 167 15.72 -0.59 7.73
N HIS A 168 14.91 -0.91 6.74
CA HIS A 168 14.73 -0.11 5.53
C HIS A 168 13.40 0.66 5.56
N PRO A 169 13.27 1.73 4.75
CA PRO A 169 11.98 2.40 4.58
C PRO A 169 10.93 1.44 4.03
N LEU A 170 9.84 1.28 4.78
CA LEU A 170 8.71 0.43 4.42
C LEU A 170 7.51 1.27 4.02
N SER A 171 6.81 0.86 2.95
CA SER A 171 5.47 1.36 2.65
C SER A 171 4.46 0.92 3.71
N ALA A 172 3.26 1.52 3.71
CA ALA A 172 2.19 1.12 4.63
C ALA A 172 1.81 -0.37 4.46
N GLY A 173 1.71 -0.85 3.21
CA GLY A 173 1.42 -2.25 2.91
C GLY A 173 2.53 -3.18 3.40
N GLN A 174 3.79 -2.83 3.15
CA GLN A 174 4.95 -3.61 3.62
C GLN A 174 5.03 -3.68 5.14
N LYS A 175 4.72 -2.59 5.85
CA LYS A 175 4.68 -2.58 7.33
C LYS A 175 3.63 -3.54 7.87
N ALA A 176 2.41 -3.47 7.33
CA ALA A 176 1.32 -4.37 7.72
C ALA A 176 1.69 -5.84 7.47
N TYR A 177 2.24 -6.12 6.30
CA TYR A 177 2.67 -7.46 5.93
C TYR A 177 3.82 -7.99 6.80
N LEU A 178 4.84 -7.16 7.07
CA LEU A 178 5.96 -7.50 7.94
C LEU A 178 5.47 -7.85 9.35
N HIS A 179 4.58 -7.04 9.92
CA HIS A 179 4.01 -7.30 11.24
C HIS A 179 3.26 -8.63 11.28
N GLN A 180 2.45 -8.91 10.25
CA GLN A 180 1.74 -10.18 10.14
C GLN A 180 2.69 -11.37 10.02
N LEU A 181 3.75 -11.26 9.21
CA LEU A 181 4.76 -12.32 9.07
C LEU A 181 5.51 -12.57 10.38
N LYS A 182 5.93 -11.51 11.09
CA LYS A 182 6.58 -11.63 12.41
C LYS A 182 5.68 -12.37 13.40
N SER A 183 4.40 -12.04 13.45
CA SER A 183 3.42 -12.72 14.30
C SER A 183 3.28 -14.21 13.94
N ARG A 184 3.16 -14.54 12.65
CA ARG A 184 3.04 -15.93 12.17
C ARG A 184 4.29 -16.77 12.48
N GLN A 185 5.48 -16.17 12.35
CA GLN A 185 6.76 -16.84 12.57
C GLN A 185 7.23 -16.76 14.05
N ARG A 186 6.46 -16.11 14.92
CA ARG A 186 6.81 -15.89 16.35
C ARG A 186 8.18 -15.22 16.54
N CYS A 187 8.50 -14.28 15.65
CA CYS A 187 9.69 -13.45 15.79
C CYS A 187 9.42 -12.39 16.86
N LEU A 188 10.18 -12.45 17.95
CA LEU A 188 10.08 -11.55 19.11
C LEU A 188 10.61 -10.14 18.80
#